data_AF-A0A352L2L8-F1
#
_entry.id   AF-A0A352L2L8-F1
#
_cell.length_a   1.000
_cell.length_b   1.000
_cell.length_c   1.000
_cell.angle_alpha   90.00
_cell.angle_beta   90.00
_cell.angle_gamma   90.00
#
_symmetry.space_group_name_H-M   'P 1'
#
loop_
_entity.id
_entity.type
_entity.pdbx_description
1 polymer ?
#
loop_
_entity_poly.entity_id
_entity_poly.type
_entity_poly.pdbx_seq_one_letter_code
_entity_poly.pdbx_strand_id
1 'polypeptide(L)'
;PWVQFEALTFWTGSSYQAGPSLPDAVRGWVLLNAQGGHPGDVQHAAIRRFHVPAVGRMTFTGSLSRPAANGDGVRARVVSSRRGVLGEWTVLTGGGETVLPAFDVQTAEILDLVVDCVGTVESDSFAWSAVLRLTAEDGARLGEWKSESALTAPTTDPGVLPAAVTEAWRLALGRGLTSEEREVVSGFVAEQGAWLTSDGKGRAADVVRQVLVDVCQALISGNEFLYSE
;
A
#
# COMPACT_ATOMS: atom_id res chain seq x y z
N PRO A 1 -2.45 -6.00 24.75
CA PRO A 1 -2.09 -6.81 23.56
C PRO A 1 -1.24 -6.00 22.59
N TRP A 2 -0.12 -6.57 22.15
CA TRP A 2 0.78 -5.98 21.14
C TRP A 2 0.55 -6.70 19.81
N VAL A 3 0.82 -6.02 18.70
CA VAL A 3 0.62 -6.54 17.35
C VAL A 3 1.98 -6.89 16.74
N GLN A 4 2.13 -8.13 16.26
CA GLN A 4 3.20 -8.47 15.34
C GLN A 4 2.72 -8.15 13.92
N PHE A 5 3.54 -7.43 13.17
CA PHE A 5 3.17 -6.97 11.83
C PHE A 5 4.13 -7.57 10.81
N GLU A 6 3.52 -8.14 9.78
CA GLU A 6 4.19 -8.60 8.59
C GLU A 6 3.47 -8.02 7.38
N ALA A 7 4.24 -7.44 6.45
CA ALA A 7 3.67 -6.80 5.28
C ALA A 7 3.08 -7.85 4.32
N LEU A 8 1.89 -7.59 3.81
CA LEU A 8 1.37 -8.28 2.64
C LEU A 8 2.16 -7.80 1.41
N THR A 9 2.79 -8.71 0.68
CA THR A 9 3.74 -8.37 -0.40
C THR A 9 3.19 -8.56 -1.80
N PHE A 10 2.05 -9.24 -1.94
CA PHE A 10 1.47 -9.50 -3.25
C PHE A 10 0.36 -8.50 -3.59
N TRP A 11 0.60 -7.65 -4.58
CA TRP A 11 -0.40 -6.71 -5.11
C TRP A 11 -1.13 -7.31 -6.32
N THR A 12 -2.46 -7.38 -6.25
CA THR A 12 -3.30 -7.95 -7.31
C THR A 12 -3.70 -6.95 -8.40
N GLY A 13 -3.34 -5.67 -8.25
CA GLY A 13 -3.89 -4.56 -9.03
C GLY A 13 -4.93 -3.74 -8.26
N SER A 14 -5.56 -4.31 -7.23
CA SER A 14 -6.56 -3.62 -6.40
C SER A 14 -6.50 -3.97 -4.90
N SER A 15 -5.77 -5.03 -4.54
CA SER A 15 -5.68 -5.52 -3.16
C SER A 15 -4.27 -6.03 -2.86
N TYR A 16 -3.87 -5.99 -1.60
CA TYR A 16 -2.72 -6.69 -1.06
C TYR A 16 -3.14 -8.03 -0.44
N GLN A 17 -2.34 -9.06 -0.69
CA GLN A 17 -2.52 -10.42 -0.17
C GLN A 17 -1.17 -10.97 0.34
N ALA A 18 -1.24 -12.05 1.11
CA ALA A 18 -0.06 -12.72 1.64
C ALA A 18 0.78 -13.42 0.55
N GLY A 19 0.13 -13.84 -0.54
CA GLY A 19 0.75 -14.52 -1.66
C GLY A 19 -0.09 -14.40 -2.93
N PRO A 20 0.33 -15.05 -4.03
CA PRO A 20 -0.34 -14.98 -5.33
C PRO A 20 -1.66 -15.77 -5.40
N SER A 21 -2.00 -16.51 -4.36
CA SER A 21 -3.22 -17.31 -4.26
C SER A 21 -3.97 -16.93 -2.99
N LEU A 22 -5.29 -17.01 -3.06
CA LEU A 22 -6.19 -16.79 -1.94
C LEU A 22 -7.10 -18.02 -1.80
N PRO A 23 -7.04 -18.78 -0.68
CA PRO A 23 -6.20 -18.53 0.49
C PRO A 23 -4.70 -18.77 0.23
N ASP A 24 -3.85 -18.01 0.92
CA ASP A 24 -2.41 -18.30 1.05
C ASP A 24 -2.21 -19.54 1.93
N ALA A 25 -1.18 -20.34 1.63
CA ALA A 25 -0.93 -21.60 2.32
C ALA A 25 -0.61 -21.44 3.82
N VAL A 26 -0.12 -20.27 4.24
CA VAL A 26 0.26 -20.00 5.63
C VAL A 26 -0.69 -19.00 6.28
N ARG A 27 -0.99 -17.90 5.61
CA ARG A 27 -1.75 -16.76 6.15
C ARG A 27 -3.22 -16.76 5.75
N GLY A 28 -3.67 -17.78 5.02
CA GLY A 28 -5.07 -18.01 4.71
C GLY A 28 -5.69 -16.87 3.91
N TRP A 29 -6.84 -16.39 4.38
CA TRP A 29 -7.69 -15.44 3.66
C TRP A 29 -7.32 -13.96 3.85
N VAL A 30 -6.22 -13.64 4.56
CA VAL A 30 -5.86 -12.24 4.83
C VAL A 30 -5.66 -11.47 3.53
N LEU A 31 -6.45 -10.42 3.37
CA LEU A 31 -6.29 -9.44 2.31
C LEU A 31 -6.72 -8.05 2.77
N LEU A 32 -6.17 -7.02 2.12
CA LEU A 32 -6.59 -5.63 2.29
C LEU A 32 -6.75 -4.95 0.93
N ASN A 33 -7.84 -4.23 0.74
CA ASN A 33 -8.04 -3.30 -0.37
C ASN A 33 -8.35 -1.92 0.18
N ALA A 34 -8.59 -0.92 -0.68
CA ALA A 34 -8.86 0.45 -0.22
C ALA A 34 -10.03 0.54 0.78
N GLN A 35 -11.13 -0.19 0.56
CA GLN A 35 -12.36 -0.10 1.34
C GLN A 35 -12.36 -0.96 2.62
N GLY A 36 -11.55 -2.02 2.66
CA GLY A 36 -11.51 -2.94 3.80
C GLY A 36 -10.67 -4.15 3.49
N GLY A 37 -11.24 -5.35 3.62
CA GLY A 37 -10.54 -6.59 3.35
C GLY A 37 -11.24 -7.82 3.90
N HIS A 38 -10.43 -8.82 4.22
CA HIS A 38 -10.87 -10.05 4.88
C HIS A 38 -9.79 -10.45 5.90
N PRO A 39 -10.14 -10.79 7.15
CA PRO A 39 -9.17 -11.30 8.11
C PRO A 39 -8.76 -12.74 7.73
N GLY A 40 -7.63 -13.19 8.24
CA GLY A 40 -7.31 -14.61 8.32
C GLY A 40 -7.93 -15.21 9.58
N ASP A 41 -7.38 -16.33 10.01
CA ASP A 41 -7.78 -16.98 11.26
C ASP A 41 -7.48 -16.11 12.49
N VAL A 42 -7.76 -16.64 13.68
CA VAL A 42 -7.56 -15.95 14.96
C VAL A 42 -6.11 -15.52 15.22
N GLN A 43 -5.13 -16.04 14.48
CA GLN A 43 -3.72 -15.64 14.55
C GLN A 43 -3.34 -14.61 13.48
N HIS A 44 -4.14 -14.47 12.43
CA HIS A 44 -3.83 -13.68 11.25
C HIS A 44 -4.86 -12.57 11.02
N ALA A 45 -4.64 -11.43 11.68
CA ALA A 45 -5.48 -10.24 11.47
C ALA A 45 -5.11 -9.49 10.18
N ALA A 46 -6.09 -8.80 9.57
CA ALA A 46 -5.83 -7.79 8.56
C ALA A 46 -5.41 -6.47 9.25
N ILE A 47 -4.22 -5.94 8.94
CA ILE A 47 -3.65 -4.79 9.64
C ILE A 47 -3.27 -3.67 8.67
N ARG A 48 -3.80 -2.46 8.89
CA ARG A 48 -3.26 -1.22 8.30
C ARG A 48 -2.42 -0.49 9.34
N ARG A 49 -1.16 -0.25 9.01
CA ARG A 49 -0.19 0.40 9.90
C ARG A 49 -0.04 1.88 9.56
N PHE A 50 -0.17 2.74 10.57
CA PHE A 50 0.08 4.18 10.48
C PHE A 50 1.29 4.57 11.32
N HIS A 51 2.22 5.29 10.72
CA HIS A 51 3.37 5.87 11.41
C HIS A 51 3.08 7.34 11.72
N VAL A 52 3.03 7.68 13.00
CA VAL A 52 2.75 9.04 13.44
C VAL A 52 3.91 9.96 13.02
N PRO A 53 3.65 11.02 12.23
CA PRO A 53 4.72 11.85 11.67
C PRO A 53 5.27 12.89 12.65
N ALA A 54 4.50 13.24 13.68
CA ALA A 54 4.84 14.28 14.64
C ALA A 54 4.13 14.08 15.98
N VAL A 55 4.70 14.62 17.05
CA VAL A 55 4.03 14.73 18.35
C VAL A 55 2.79 15.63 18.26
N GLY A 56 1.74 15.27 18.99
CA GLY A 56 0.53 16.08 19.07
C GLY A 56 -0.68 15.32 19.56
N ARG A 57 -1.86 15.88 19.29
CA ARG A 57 -3.15 15.31 19.63
C ARG A 57 -3.83 14.72 18.40
N MET A 58 -4.16 13.44 18.47
CA MET A 58 -4.79 12.67 17.40
C MET A 58 -6.27 12.47 17.70
N THR A 59 -7.10 12.52 16.65
CA THR A 59 -8.46 12.01 16.66
C THR A 59 -8.61 10.88 15.65
N PHE A 60 -9.50 9.94 15.96
CA PHE A 60 -9.81 8.81 15.09
C PHE A 60 -11.33 8.70 14.96
N THR A 61 -11.79 8.67 13.71
CA THR A 61 -13.18 8.39 13.35
C THR A 61 -13.20 7.39 12.21
N GLY A 62 -14.04 6.37 12.29
CA GLY A 62 -14.20 5.39 11.23
C GLY A 62 -15.58 4.77 11.20
N SER A 63 -15.87 4.00 10.16
CA SER A 63 -17.11 3.24 10.01
C SER A 63 -16.79 1.81 9.59
N LEU A 64 -17.14 0.86 10.46
CA LEU A 64 -16.94 -0.57 10.23
C LEU A 64 -18.24 -1.19 9.77
N SER A 65 -18.20 -2.01 8.73
CA SER A 65 -19.33 -2.78 8.25
C SER A 65 -18.93 -4.15 7.77
N ARG A 66 -19.87 -5.08 7.92
CA ARG A 66 -19.76 -6.47 7.52
C ARG A 66 -21.14 -6.93 7.01
N PRO A 67 -21.35 -6.98 5.69
CA PRO A 67 -22.69 -7.13 5.12
C PRO A 67 -23.24 -8.56 5.21
N ALA A 68 -22.41 -9.57 5.43
CA ALA A 68 -22.87 -10.96 5.46
C ALA A 68 -23.83 -11.23 6.63
N ALA A 69 -24.87 -12.02 6.41
CA ALA A 69 -25.77 -12.45 7.47
C ALA A 69 -25.26 -13.68 8.24
N ASN A 70 -24.47 -14.52 7.57
CA ASN A 70 -23.86 -15.74 8.12
C ASN A 70 -22.44 -15.45 8.57
N GLY A 71 -21.90 -16.24 9.50
CA GLY A 71 -20.59 -16.04 10.11
C GLY A 71 -20.70 -15.39 11.48
N ASP A 72 -19.59 -15.36 12.20
CA ASP A 72 -19.51 -15.00 13.60
C ASP A 72 -18.96 -13.59 13.84
N GLY A 73 -18.51 -12.91 12.78
CA GLY A 73 -18.25 -11.49 12.78
C GLY A 73 -16.80 -11.12 12.91
N VAL A 74 -16.56 -9.82 12.77
CA VAL A 74 -15.22 -9.23 12.87
C VAL A 74 -15.09 -8.36 14.09
N ARG A 75 -13.86 -8.24 14.60
CA ARG A 75 -13.48 -7.31 15.64
C ARG A 75 -12.38 -6.38 15.14
N ALA A 76 -12.66 -5.09 15.17
CA ALA A 76 -11.72 -4.04 14.84
C ALA A 76 -11.09 -3.43 16.11
N ARG A 77 -9.80 -3.10 16.05
CA ARG A 77 -9.06 -2.45 17.14
C ARG A 77 -8.12 -1.38 16.59
N VAL A 78 -7.93 -0.32 17.36
CA VAL A 78 -6.79 0.60 17.19
C VAL A 78 -5.77 0.29 18.28
N VAL A 79 -4.56 -0.11 17.88
CA VAL A 79 -3.49 -0.49 18.80
C VAL A 79 -2.31 0.48 18.66
N SER A 80 -1.95 1.14 19.76
CA SER A 80 -0.78 2.01 19.86
C SER A 80 0.43 1.20 20.31
N SER A 81 1.59 1.42 19.67
CA SER A 81 2.89 0.88 20.09
C SER A 81 3.38 1.41 21.44
N ARG A 82 2.71 2.40 22.03
CA ARG A 82 3.04 3.00 23.32
C ARG A 82 2.03 2.65 24.41
N ARG A 83 0.74 2.54 24.04
CA ARG A 83 -0.38 2.45 25.00
C ARG A 83 -1.21 1.18 24.86
N GLY A 84 -0.91 0.31 23.90
CA GLY A 84 -1.71 -0.87 23.62
C GLY A 84 -3.04 -0.51 22.97
N VAL A 85 -4.11 -1.25 23.29
CA VAL A 85 -5.44 -1.06 22.66
C VAL A 85 -6.06 0.26 23.13
N LEU A 86 -6.35 1.13 22.16
CA LEU A 86 -7.03 2.41 22.39
C LEU A 86 -8.55 2.30 22.23
N GLY A 87 -9.02 1.37 21.39
CA GLY A 87 -10.43 1.07 21.17
C GLY A 87 -10.62 -0.28 20.50
N GLU A 88 -11.81 -0.82 20.69
CA GLU A 88 -12.24 -2.12 20.20
C GLU A 88 -13.73 -2.08 19.85
N TRP A 89 -14.09 -2.64 18.70
CA TRP A 89 -15.48 -2.71 18.23
C TRP A 89 -15.70 -4.07 17.57
N THR A 90 -16.80 -4.74 17.91
CA THR A 90 -17.19 -6.03 17.32
C THR A 90 -18.46 -5.85 16.50
N VAL A 91 -18.45 -6.34 15.26
CA VAL A 91 -19.59 -6.32 14.34
C VAL A 91 -19.86 -7.75 13.89
N LEU A 92 -20.98 -8.30 14.37
CA LEU A 92 -21.48 -9.61 13.94
C LEU A 92 -22.07 -9.53 12.53
N THR A 93 -22.88 -8.51 12.24
CA THR A 93 -23.44 -8.20 10.92
C THR A 93 -23.86 -6.72 10.88
N GLY A 94 -24.03 -6.13 9.70
CA GLY A 94 -24.39 -4.73 9.54
C GLY A 94 -23.17 -3.81 9.67
N GLY A 95 -23.20 -2.86 10.60
CA GLY A 95 -22.09 -1.95 10.82
C GLY A 95 -22.31 -0.95 11.96
N GLY A 96 -21.30 -0.12 12.22
CA GLY A 96 -21.32 0.90 13.26
C GLY A 96 -20.15 1.86 13.18
N GLU A 97 -20.27 2.99 13.86
CA GLU A 97 -19.18 3.95 13.98
C GLU A 97 -18.10 3.46 14.94
N THR A 98 -16.85 3.76 14.59
CA THR A 98 -15.65 3.46 15.37
C THR A 98 -14.97 4.79 15.71
N VAL A 99 -15.24 5.31 16.90
CA VAL A 99 -14.77 6.64 17.31
C VAL A 99 -13.95 6.51 18.59
N LEU A 100 -12.82 7.21 18.64
CA LEU A 100 -12.02 7.34 19.85
C LEU A 100 -12.09 8.77 20.39
N PRO A 101 -12.12 8.95 21.72
CA PRO A 101 -11.77 10.24 22.32
C PRO A 101 -10.38 10.68 21.85
N ALA A 102 -10.18 11.99 21.70
CA ALA A 102 -8.88 12.54 21.28
C ALA A 102 -7.76 12.11 22.23
N PHE A 103 -6.62 11.68 21.68
CA PHE A 103 -5.52 11.10 22.42
C PHE A 103 -4.16 11.63 21.98
N ASP A 104 -3.19 11.65 22.89
CA ASP A 104 -1.85 12.12 22.59
C ASP A 104 -1.01 11.04 21.87
N VAL A 105 -0.21 11.48 20.90
CA VAL A 105 0.70 10.64 20.13
C VAL A 105 2.09 11.25 20.10
N GLN A 106 3.10 10.41 19.89
CA GLN A 106 4.49 10.83 19.72
C GLN A 106 4.97 10.55 18.28
N THR A 107 5.97 11.32 17.81
CA THR A 107 6.64 11.04 16.55
C THR A 107 7.15 9.59 16.53
N ALA A 108 6.96 8.90 15.40
CA ALA A 108 7.29 7.49 15.20
C ALA A 108 6.49 6.49 16.06
N GLU A 109 5.50 6.93 16.85
CA GLU A 109 4.50 6.02 17.42
C GLU A 109 3.77 5.30 16.28
N ILE A 110 3.55 4.00 16.45
CA ILE A 110 2.81 3.18 15.49
C ILE A 110 1.38 3.05 15.98
N LEU A 111 0.43 3.30 15.08
CA LEU A 111 -0.98 2.97 15.26
C LEU A 111 -1.35 1.87 14.27
N ASP A 112 -1.66 0.69 14.78
CA ASP A 112 -2.15 -0.44 13.99
C ASP A 112 -3.68 -0.48 14.03
N LEU A 113 -4.30 -0.38 12.86
CA LEU A 113 -5.71 -0.61 12.63
C LEU A 113 -5.89 -2.10 12.30
N VAL A 114 -6.35 -2.87 13.28
CA VAL A 114 -6.37 -4.33 13.24
C VAL A 114 -7.80 -4.82 13.10
N VAL A 115 -8.07 -5.72 12.16
CA VAL A 115 -9.34 -6.46 12.07
C VAL A 115 -9.04 -7.95 12.12
N ASP A 116 -9.55 -8.64 13.14
CA ASP A 116 -9.53 -10.10 13.24
C ASP A 116 -10.94 -10.68 13.20
N CYS A 117 -11.04 -11.98 12.91
CA CYS A 117 -12.29 -12.70 13.08
C CYS A 117 -12.59 -12.91 14.57
N VAL A 118 -13.87 -13.03 14.92
CA VAL A 118 -14.28 -13.31 16.30
C VAL A 118 -14.00 -14.78 16.66
N GLY A 119 -14.25 -15.71 15.75
CA GLY A 119 -14.05 -17.15 15.93
C GLY A 119 -13.55 -17.86 14.67
N THR A 120 -14.29 -17.81 13.56
CA THR A 120 -13.95 -18.40 12.27
C THR A 120 -13.83 -17.33 11.20
N VAL A 121 -13.13 -17.65 10.12
CA VAL A 121 -12.94 -16.72 9.00
C VAL A 121 -14.14 -16.67 8.05
N GLU A 122 -15.20 -17.42 8.33
CA GLU A 122 -16.25 -17.65 7.35
C GLU A 122 -17.12 -16.41 7.17
N SER A 123 -17.18 -15.90 5.93
CA SER A 123 -18.00 -14.74 5.55
C SER A 123 -17.63 -13.44 6.27
N ASP A 124 -16.34 -13.22 6.55
CA ASP A 124 -15.82 -12.08 7.31
C ASP A 124 -15.20 -10.97 6.46
N SER A 125 -15.59 -10.90 5.18
CA SER A 125 -15.34 -9.71 4.36
C SER A 125 -15.90 -8.47 5.06
N PHE A 126 -15.05 -7.47 5.26
CA PHE A 126 -15.40 -6.23 5.94
C PHE A 126 -15.05 -5.00 5.09
N ALA A 127 -15.76 -3.91 5.34
CA ALA A 127 -15.35 -2.57 4.96
C ALA A 127 -15.08 -1.76 6.24
N TRP A 128 -13.93 -1.09 6.30
CA TRP A 128 -13.58 -0.21 7.42
C TRP A 128 -12.89 1.03 6.91
N SER A 129 -13.64 2.12 6.83
CA SER A 129 -13.08 3.45 6.57
C SER A 129 -12.58 4.06 7.88
N ALA A 130 -11.40 4.66 7.85
CA ALA A 130 -10.83 5.35 8.99
C ALA A 130 -10.19 6.68 8.57
N VAL A 131 -10.42 7.70 9.39
CA VAL A 131 -9.85 9.03 9.26
C VAL A 131 -9.08 9.37 10.53
N LEU A 132 -7.78 9.59 10.38
CA LEU A 132 -6.88 10.06 11.43
C LEU A 132 -6.63 11.55 11.20
N ARG A 133 -6.77 12.38 12.24
CA ARG A 133 -6.41 13.82 12.18
C ARG A 133 -5.49 14.17 13.33
N LEU A 134 -4.37 14.79 13.00
CA LEU A 134 -3.34 15.20 13.94
C LEU A 134 -3.30 16.73 14.05
N THR A 135 -3.26 17.23 15.27
CA THR A 135 -3.01 18.64 15.59
C THR A 135 -1.80 18.77 16.51
N ALA A 136 -1.05 19.86 16.38
CA ALA A 136 -0.03 20.25 17.35
C ALA A 136 -0.67 20.68 18.68
N GLU A 137 0.15 20.89 19.71
CA GLU A 137 -0.31 21.34 21.03
C GLU A 137 -0.98 22.72 20.99
N ASP A 138 -0.56 23.60 20.08
CA ASP A 138 -1.16 24.92 19.84
C ASP A 138 -2.47 24.86 19.03
N GLY A 139 -2.91 23.66 18.65
CA GLY A 139 -4.12 23.43 17.86
C GLY A 139 -3.92 23.51 16.34
N ALA A 140 -2.71 23.79 15.84
CA ALA A 140 -2.44 23.81 14.41
C ALA A 140 -2.63 22.42 13.79
N ARG A 141 -3.35 22.33 12.66
CA ARG A 141 -3.57 21.06 11.95
C ARG A 141 -2.29 20.61 11.26
N LEU A 142 -1.78 19.45 11.65
CA LEU A 142 -0.57 18.83 11.07
C LEU A 142 -0.90 17.88 9.92
N GLY A 143 -2.09 17.29 9.91
CA GLY A 143 -2.52 16.47 8.78
C GLY A 143 -3.84 15.74 8.98
N GLU A 144 -4.31 15.12 7.89
CA GLU A 144 -5.43 14.20 7.86
C GLU A 144 -5.11 13.04 6.92
N TRP A 145 -5.33 11.82 7.39
CA TRP A 145 -5.08 10.60 6.62
C TRP A 145 -6.35 9.77 6.56
N LYS A 146 -6.72 9.38 5.34
CA LYS A 146 -7.86 8.50 5.08
C LYS A 146 -7.34 7.14 4.66
N SER A 147 -7.91 6.10 5.26
CA SER A 147 -7.50 4.72 5.05
C SER A 147 -7.63 4.28 3.59
N GLU A 148 -8.63 4.79 2.88
CA GLU A 148 -9.00 4.42 1.51
C GLU A 148 -8.01 4.94 0.48
N SER A 149 -7.32 6.04 0.79
CA SER A 149 -6.24 6.58 -0.03
C SER A 149 -4.86 6.04 0.34
N ALA A 150 -4.74 5.28 1.42
CA ALA A 150 -3.45 4.85 1.96
C ALA A 150 -2.91 3.58 1.28
N LEU A 151 -3.77 2.72 0.76
CA LEU A 151 -3.36 1.53 -0.01
C LEU A 151 -3.19 1.89 -1.47
N THR A 152 -1.95 2.17 -1.85
CA THR A 152 -1.54 2.42 -3.23
C THR A 152 -0.81 1.20 -3.78
N ALA A 153 -0.77 1.07 -5.11
CA ALA A 153 0.04 0.04 -5.76
C ALA A 153 1.50 0.18 -5.32
N PRO A 154 2.26 -0.93 -5.19
CA PRO A 154 3.68 -0.85 -4.93
C PRO A 154 4.34 0.01 -6.01
N THR A 155 5.16 0.96 -5.59
CA THR A 155 6.03 1.71 -6.50
C THR A 155 7.38 1.01 -6.55
N THR A 156 7.92 0.82 -7.75
CA THR A 156 9.28 0.28 -7.90
C THR A 156 10.30 1.31 -7.41
N ASP A 157 11.33 0.85 -6.70
CA ASP A 157 12.41 1.72 -6.19
C ASP A 157 13.15 2.40 -7.36
N PRO A 158 13.21 3.74 -7.42
CA PRO A 158 13.95 4.45 -8.47
C PRO A 158 15.42 4.04 -8.60
N GLY A 159 16.05 3.57 -7.51
CA GLY A 159 17.44 3.11 -7.51
C GLY A 159 17.71 1.92 -8.44
N VAL A 160 16.69 1.13 -8.79
CA VAL A 160 16.87 -0.04 -9.68
C VAL A 160 16.92 0.36 -11.16
N LEU A 161 16.41 1.55 -11.51
CA LEU A 161 16.20 1.96 -12.89
C LEU A 161 17.47 1.95 -13.75
N PRO A 162 18.64 2.46 -13.29
CA PRO A 162 19.86 2.46 -14.10
C PRO A 162 20.35 1.05 -14.46
N ALA A 163 20.28 0.12 -13.50
CA ALA A 163 20.68 -1.27 -13.72
C ALA A 163 19.69 -1.99 -14.64
N ALA A 164 18.39 -1.79 -14.43
CA ALA A 164 17.34 -2.38 -15.25
C ALA A 164 17.41 -1.92 -16.72
N VAL A 165 17.68 -0.63 -16.95
CA VAL A 165 17.88 -0.06 -18.30
C VAL A 165 19.11 -0.66 -18.98
N THR A 166 20.21 -0.79 -18.26
CA THR A 166 21.44 -1.42 -18.80
C THR A 166 21.17 -2.87 -19.21
N GLU A 167 20.42 -3.62 -18.40
CA GLU A 167 20.07 -5.00 -18.70
C GLU A 167 19.07 -5.11 -19.85
N ALA A 168 18.06 -4.24 -19.92
CA ALA A 168 17.11 -4.18 -21.03
C ALA A 168 17.82 -3.94 -22.38
N TRP A 169 18.79 -3.03 -22.41
CA TRP A 169 19.64 -2.79 -23.58
C TRP A 169 20.41 -4.05 -24.01
N ARG A 170 21.07 -4.70 -23.04
CA ARG A 170 21.83 -5.93 -23.27
C ARG A 170 20.96 -7.06 -23.82
N LEU A 171 19.74 -7.19 -23.30
CA LEU A 171 18.79 -8.20 -23.76
C LEU A 171 18.25 -7.89 -25.16
N ALA A 172 17.96 -6.62 -25.46
CA ALA A 172 17.39 -6.22 -26.75
C ALA A 172 18.42 -6.27 -27.90
N LEU A 173 19.65 -5.80 -27.65
CA LEU A 173 20.68 -5.62 -28.69
C LEU A 173 21.85 -6.60 -28.59
N GLY A 174 21.86 -7.47 -27.57
CA GLY A 174 22.91 -8.49 -27.39
C GLY A 174 24.29 -7.95 -26.97
N ARG A 175 24.41 -6.64 -26.71
CA ARG A 175 25.67 -5.97 -26.33
C ARG A 175 25.46 -4.94 -25.23
N GLY A 176 26.55 -4.49 -24.61
CA GLY A 176 26.49 -3.38 -23.63
C GLY A 176 26.28 -2.02 -24.28
N LEU A 177 25.79 -1.07 -23.46
CA LEU A 177 25.76 0.36 -23.76
C LEU A 177 27.17 0.92 -23.92
N THR A 178 27.40 1.68 -24.99
CA THR A 178 28.55 2.60 -25.07
C THR A 178 28.36 3.79 -24.13
N SER A 179 29.41 4.60 -23.95
CA SER A 179 29.32 5.82 -23.12
C SER A 179 28.33 6.84 -23.69
N GLU A 180 28.31 7.03 -25.01
CA GLU A 180 27.43 7.97 -25.71
C GLU A 180 25.96 7.52 -25.62
N GLU A 181 25.70 6.23 -25.86
CA GLU A 181 24.34 5.66 -25.73
C GLU A 181 23.82 5.77 -24.31
N ARG A 182 24.69 5.56 -23.31
CA ARG A 182 24.33 5.71 -21.90
C ARG A 182 23.86 7.12 -21.58
N GLU A 183 24.51 8.13 -22.14
CA GLU A 183 24.13 9.54 -21.94
C GLU A 183 22.77 9.82 -22.57
N VAL A 184 22.54 9.39 -23.81
CA VAL A 184 21.26 9.55 -24.52
C VAL A 184 20.11 8.87 -23.78
N VAL A 185 20.28 7.61 -23.38
CA VAL A 185 19.25 6.85 -22.67
C VAL A 185 18.98 7.45 -21.29
N SER A 186 20.00 7.96 -20.60
CA SER A 186 19.81 8.64 -19.30
C SER A 186 18.98 9.92 -19.45
N GLY A 187 19.20 10.69 -20.52
CA GLY A 187 18.39 11.85 -20.87
C GLY A 187 16.92 11.47 -21.11
N PHE A 188 16.67 10.46 -21.94
CA PHE A 188 15.33 9.95 -22.20
C PHE A 188 14.61 9.49 -20.91
N VAL A 189 15.30 8.72 -20.06
CA VAL A 189 14.78 8.26 -18.77
C VAL A 189 14.37 9.43 -17.88
N ALA A 190 15.20 10.47 -17.81
CA ALA A 190 14.91 11.66 -17.00
C ALA A 190 13.69 12.44 -17.53
N GLU A 191 13.59 12.61 -18.86
CA GLU A 191 12.46 13.27 -19.51
C GLU A 191 11.14 12.50 -19.31
N GLN A 192 11.16 11.18 -19.50
CA GLN A 192 9.98 10.33 -19.25
C GLN A 192 9.58 10.40 -17.78
N GLY A 193 10.53 10.28 -16.86
CA GLY A 193 10.26 10.39 -15.42
C GLY A 193 9.60 11.71 -15.04
N ALA A 194 10.10 12.82 -15.58
CA ALA A 194 9.53 14.15 -15.36
C ALA A 194 8.11 14.27 -15.93
N TRP A 195 7.88 13.78 -17.16
CA TRP A 195 6.57 13.82 -17.80
C TRP A 195 5.53 12.96 -17.05
N LEU A 196 5.89 11.73 -16.67
CA LEU A 196 5.04 10.79 -15.93
C LEU A 196 4.75 11.24 -14.48
N THR A 197 5.53 12.18 -13.95
CA THR A 197 5.31 12.79 -12.62
C THR A 197 4.50 14.09 -12.71
N SER A 198 4.42 14.70 -13.89
CA SER A 198 3.71 15.96 -14.09
C SER A 198 2.20 15.83 -13.89
N ASP A 199 1.57 16.91 -13.41
CA ASP A 199 0.12 16.97 -13.29
C ASP A 199 -0.52 17.00 -14.69
N GLY A 200 -1.05 15.86 -15.13
CA GLY A 200 -1.65 15.70 -16.45
C GLY A 200 -2.06 14.26 -16.75
N LYS A 201 -2.54 14.03 -17.99
CA LYS A 201 -2.97 12.70 -18.46
C LYS A 201 -1.84 11.66 -18.57
N GLY A 202 -0.58 12.09 -18.46
CA GLY A 202 0.60 11.22 -18.51
C GLY A 202 0.96 10.58 -17.17
N ARG A 203 0.26 10.87 -16.07
CA ARG A 203 0.68 10.40 -14.75
C ARG A 203 0.62 8.87 -14.62
N ALA A 204 1.73 8.24 -14.24
CA ALA A 204 1.79 6.81 -13.94
C ALA A 204 1.69 6.51 -12.43
N ALA A 205 1.04 5.40 -12.09
CA ALA A 205 0.97 4.91 -10.70
C ALA A 205 2.33 4.34 -10.22
N ASP A 206 3.09 3.72 -11.11
CA ASP A 206 4.49 3.32 -10.90
C ASP A 206 5.34 3.92 -12.03
N VAL A 207 5.91 5.10 -11.76
CA VAL A 207 6.71 5.86 -12.72
C VAL A 207 7.91 5.05 -13.19
N VAL A 208 8.62 4.38 -12.28
CA VAL A 208 9.84 3.63 -12.59
C VAL A 208 9.52 2.47 -13.53
N ARG A 209 8.45 1.73 -13.25
CA ARG A 209 8.00 0.65 -14.13
C ARG A 209 7.60 1.18 -15.51
N GLN A 210 6.86 2.29 -15.56
CA GLN A 210 6.42 2.86 -16.83
C GLN A 210 7.61 3.36 -17.67
N VAL A 211 8.58 4.06 -17.06
CA VAL A 211 9.82 4.46 -17.76
C VAL A 211 10.55 3.25 -18.34
N LEU A 212 10.66 2.14 -17.58
CA LEU A 212 11.30 0.93 -18.08
C LEU A 212 10.53 0.31 -19.26
N VAL A 213 9.19 0.34 -19.23
CA VAL A 213 8.35 -0.08 -20.36
C VAL A 213 8.63 0.78 -21.59
N ASP A 214 8.68 2.10 -21.42
CA ASP A 214 8.91 3.05 -22.51
C ASP A 214 10.30 2.87 -23.12
N VAL A 215 11.34 2.62 -22.29
CA VAL A 215 12.69 2.25 -22.75
C VAL A 215 12.66 0.95 -23.56
N CYS A 216 12.04 -0.11 -23.04
CA CYS A 216 11.93 -1.38 -23.75
C CYS A 216 11.20 -1.21 -25.09
N GLN A 217 10.14 -0.42 -25.14
CA GLN A 217 9.42 -0.11 -26.37
C GLN A 217 10.29 0.65 -27.37
N ALA A 218 11.05 1.65 -26.93
CA ALA A 218 12.00 2.38 -27.77
C ALA A 218 13.08 1.44 -28.35
N LEU A 219 13.60 0.51 -27.55
CA LEU A 219 14.59 -0.47 -28.00
C LEU A 219 14.03 -1.46 -29.02
N ILE A 220 12.82 -1.96 -28.80
CA ILE A 220 12.19 -2.94 -29.70
C ILE A 220 11.75 -2.28 -31.01
N SER A 221 11.32 -1.02 -30.96
CA SER A 221 10.86 -0.28 -32.14
C SER A 221 12.00 0.45 -32.90
N GLY A 222 13.15 0.63 -32.25
CA GLY A 222 14.37 1.14 -32.86
C GLY A 222 14.93 0.13 -33.86
N ASN A 223 14.70 0.36 -35.15
CA ASN A 223 15.13 -0.48 -36.27
C ASN A 223 16.67 -0.54 -36.44
N GLU A 224 17.40 -1.15 -35.50
CA GLU A 224 18.80 -1.56 -35.74
C GLU A 224 18.90 -2.94 -36.42
N PHE A 225 17.81 -3.72 -36.51
CA PHE A 225 17.79 -5.04 -37.15
C PHE A 225 17.90 -5.03 -38.69
N LEU A 226 17.91 -3.88 -39.36
CA LEU A 226 17.81 -3.79 -40.83
C LEU A 226 19.07 -3.29 -41.57
N TYR A 227 20.18 -3.04 -40.86
CA TYR A 227 21.44 -2.65 -41.50
C TYR A 227 22.55 -3.64 -41.16
N SER A 228 22.42 -4.86 -41.70
CA SER A 228 23.56 -5.74 -41.92
C SER A 228 23.79 -5.79 -43.43
N GLU A 229 24.72 -4.96 -43.94
CA GLU A 229 25.32 -5.18 -45.26
C GLU A 229 26.43 -6.22 -45.17
#